data_AF-A0A0V1NAN3-F1
#
_entry.id   AF-A0A0V1NAN3-F1
#
_cell.length_a   1.000
_cell.length_b   1.000
_cell.length_c   1.000
_cell.angle_alpha   90.00
_cell.angle_beta   90.00
_cell.angle_gamma   90.00
#
_symmetry.space_group_name_H-M   'P 1'
#
loop_
_entity.id
_entity.type
_entity.pdbx_description
1 polymer ?
#
loop_
_entity_poly.entity_id
_entity_poly.type
_entity_poly.pdbx_seq_one_letter_code
_entity_poly.pdbx_strand_id
1 'polypeptide(L)'
;MRPVKHKIGRQWTFIAQSALPSGNNAVKWKIPTTGREENRSSSDVDAMLKQKERLFLEAAYKGDKATVETLLDPKDPVDINCTDLLGRTALEISVDNENVEIVELLLKQPGVKVCNALLYAIREGVFKMVEMIINHHTITADTLGDGWSRRLVVENDENFEYASDISPIILAAHLNQFEILQLLLSRGAVIKRPHSLSCSCRNCYEDRLNDSLQHSLRRINTYRALASPAWISFTSSDPVLTAFKLSWELQKLSYQECEFKELYWELSEQCKKFACDLLSQCRSSEEVIAVLNKDVSDDPIDIWSSKLSLARLRLALKYEIKQNLFNRNRSRDERSRK
;
A
#
# COMPACT_ATOMS: atom_id res chain seq x y z
N MET A 1 -42.32 -13.44 19.94
CA MET A 1 -40.99 -13.61 20.57
C MET A 1 -39.92 -13.61 19.47
N ARG A 2 -39.06 -12.57 19.44
CA ARG A 2 -37.70 -12.58 18.84
C ARG A 2 -36.78 -13.52 19.67
N PRO A 3 -35.50 -13.81 19.31
CA PRO A 3 -34.61 -13.17 18.30
C PRO A 3 -33.87 -14.16 17.36
N VAL A 4 -33.54 -13.85 16.09
CA VAL A 4 -32.38 -13.10 15.53
C VAL A 4 -31.03 -13.36 16.21
N LYS A 5 -30.05 -13.92 15.48
CA LYS A 5 -28.63 -13.92 15.85
C LYS A 5 -27.78 -13.29 14.76
N HIS A 6 -27.12 -12.19 15.12
CA HIS A 6 -26.01 -11.56 14.41
C HIS A 6 -24.75 -12.43 14.48
N LYS A 7 -23.86 -12.30 13.48
CA LYS A 7 -22.43 -12.61 13.62
C LYS A 7 -21.64 -11.30 13.67
N ILE A 8 -20.89 -11.14 14.74
CA ILE A 8 -19.89 -10.10 14.99
C ILE A 8 -18.54 -10.83 15.12
N GLY A 9 -17.47 -10.21 14.62
CA GLY A 9 -16.14 -10.28 15.26
C GLY A 9 -15.03 -10.94 14.45
N ARG A 10 -14.06 -10.12 14.03
CA ARG A 10 -12.62 -10.47 14.06
C ARG A 10 -11.83 -9.24 14.51
N GLN A 11 -11.61 -9.14 15.82
CA GLN A 11 -10.47 -8.39 16.39
C GLN A 11 -9.21 -9.24 16.21
N TRP A 12 -8.13 -8.61 15.79
CA TRP A 12 -6.80 -9.21 15.82
C TRP A 12 -6.11 -8.79 17.11
N THR A 13 -5.89 -9.73 18.02
CA THR A 13 -5.01 -9.58 19.18
C THR A 13 -3.59 -9.99 18.76
N PHE A 14 -2.64 -9.06 18.85
CA PHE A 14 -1.22 -9.39 18.73
C PHE A 14 -0.75 -10.08 20.01
N ILE A 15 -0.30 -11.32 19.84
CA ILE A 15 0.43 -12.09 20.85
C ILE A 15 1.88 -11.57 20.83
N ALA A 16 2.31 -10.94 21.93
CA ALA A 16 3.73 -10.76 22.22
C ALA A 16 4.04 -11.58 23.48
N GLN A 17 4.72 -12.71 23.28
CA GLN A 17 5.25 -13.53 24.36
C GLN A 17 6.71 -13.83 24.04
N SER A 18 7.63 -13.19 24.77
CA SER A 18 8.93 -13.76 25.05
C SER A 18 9.55 -13.08 26.27
N ALA A 19 9.81 -13.91 27.28
CA ALA A 19 10.43 -13.58 28.54
C ALA A 19 11.92 -13.26 28.38
N LEU A 20 12.45 -12.35 29.22
CA LEU A 20 13.87 -12.29 29.61
C LEU A 20 13.99 -11.78 31.07
N PRO A 21 15.12 -12.05 31.76
CA PRO A 21 15.15 -12.46 33.16
C PRO A 21 15.30 -11.33 34.19
N SER A 22 14.95 -11.69 35.43
CA SER A 22 15.13 -10.94 36.67
C SER A 22 16.56 -10.43 36.88
N GLY A 23 16.69 -9.14 37.13
CA GLY A 23 17.93 -8.50 37.58
C GLY A 23 17.66 -7.09 38.10
N ASN A 24 17.59 -6.95 39.43
CA ASN A 24 17.45 -5.69 40.14
C ASN A 24 18.54 -4.69 39.74
N ASN A 25 18.15 -3.48 39.35
CA ASN A 25 18.79 -2.24 39.81
C ASN A 25 17.90 -1.03 39.53
N ALA A 26 17.43 -0.42 40.61
CA ALA A 26 16.58 0.76 40.62
C ALA A 26 17.34 2.00 40.14
N VAL A 27 16.78 2.70 39.16
CA VAL A 27 17.15 4.09 38.86
C VAL A 27 15.90 4.95 39.05
N LYS A 28 15.85 5.66 40.19
CA LYS A 28 14.78 6.58 40.56
C LYS A 28 14.84 7.82 39.67
N TRP A 29 13.83 8.02 38.82
CA TRP A 29 13.54 9.34 38.25
C TRP A 29 12.27 9.89 38.91
N LYS A 30 12.44 11.01 39.62
CA LYS A 30 11.37 11.74 40.31
C LYS A 30 10.51 12.47 39.26
N ILE A 31 9.21 12.20 39.26
CA ILE A 31 8.22 12.94 38.49
C ILE A 31 7.85 14.21 39.29
N PRO A 32 7.90 15.42 38.72
CA PRO A 32 7.37 16.60 39.38
C PRO A 32 5.85 16.54 39.45
N THR A 33 5.32 16.54 40.67
CA THR A 33 3.90 16.78 40.96
C THR A 33 3.62 18.28 40.88
N THR A 34 2.88 18.70 39.86
CA THR A 34 2.09 19.94 39.93
C THR A 34 0.65 19.58 39.61
N GLY A 35 -0.18 19.63 40.64
CA GLY A 35 -1.61 19.50 40.50
C GLY A 35 -2.17 20.64 39.67
N ARG A 36 -3.07 20.27 38.76
CA ARG A 36 -4.21 21.09 38.39
C ARG A 36 -5.39 20.14 38.37
N GLU A 37 -6.11 20.09 39.48
CA GLU A 37 -7.48 19.60 39.47
C GLU A 37 -8.26 20.45 38.47
N GLU A 38 -8.89 19.79 37.51
CA GLU A 38 -10.27 20.10 37.15
C GLU A 38 -10.77 18.98 36.23
N ASN A 39 -11.85 18.35 36.68
CA ASN A 39 -12.72 17.51 35.88
C ASN A 39 -12.89 18.09 34.47
N ARG A 40 -12.41 17.36 33.46
CA ARG A 40 -13.14 17.27 32.20
C ARG A 40 -13.61 15.83 32.10
N SER A 41 -14.82 15.65 32.58
CA SER A 41 -15.61 14.47 32.35
C SER A 41 -15.53 14.08 30.88
N SER A 42 -15.39 12.79 30.64
CA SER A 42 -15.65 12.13 29.36
C SER A 42 -17.09 12.32 28.85
N SER A 43 -17.89 13.21 29.47
CA SER A 43 -19.28 13.53 29.16
C SER A 43 -19.44 14.68 28.16
N ASP A 44 -18.37 15.38 27.79
CA ASP A 44 -18.47 16.63 27.01
C ASP A 44 -18.00 16.48 25.54
N VAL A 45 -17.42 15.34 25.17
CA VAL A 45 -17.13 15.00 23.76
C VAL A 45 -18.39 14.52 23.03
N ASP A 46 -19.39 14.10 23.81
CA ASP A 46 -20.66 13.52 23.37
C ASP A 46 -21.81 14.54 23.49
N ALA A 47 -21.51 15.82 23.22
CA ALA A 47 -22.52 16.78 22.78
C ALA A 47 -23.00 16.34 21.38
N MET A 48 -23.85 15.30 21.43
CA MET A 48 -24.45 14.50 20.38
C MET A 48 -24.26 15.06 18.97
N LEU A 49 -23.63 14.27 18.10
CA LEU A 49 -23.78 14.33 16.66
C LEU A 49 -25.20 14.87 16.36
N LYS A 50 -25.31 16.04 15.70
CA LYS A 50 -26.62 16.71 15.60
C LYS A 50 -27.61 15.69 15.06
N GLN A 51 -28.85 15.68 15.55
CA GLN A 51 -29.84 14.69 15.13
C GLN A 51 -29.90 14.53 13.60
N LYS A 52 -29.67 15.63 12.87
CA LYS A 52 -29.55 15.68 11.41
C LYS A 52 -28.31 14.97 10.84
N GLU A 53 -27.12 15.17 11.43
CA GLU A 53 -25.87 14.48 11.06
C GLU A 53 -26.01 12.96 11.30
N ARG A 54 -26.68 12.56 12.39
CA ARG A 54 -26.98 11.15 12.67
C ARG A 54 -27.89 10.54 11.62
N LEU A 55 -28.97 11.23 11.26
CA LEU A 55 -29.89 10.79 10.23
C LEU A 55 -29.19 10.72 8.86
N PHE A 56 -28.29 11.65 8.57
CA PHE A 56 -27.50 11.66 7.34
C PHE A 56 -26.56 10.46 7.23
N LEU A 57 -25.80 10.14 8.28
CA LEU A 57 -24.93 8.96 8.31
C LEU A 57 -25.73 7.65 8.26
N GLU A 58 -26.88 7.58 8.94
CA GLU A 58 -27.76 6.42 8.90
C GLU A 58 -28.39 6.21 7.51
N ALA A 59 -28.77 7.29 6.82
CA ALA A 59 -29.27 7.25 5.45
C ALA A 59 -28.19 6.75 4.48
N ALA A 60 -26.96 7.26 4.59
CA ALA A 60 -25.82 6.80 3.81
C ALA A 60 -25.52 5.30 4.07
N TYR A 61 -25.57 4.87 5.34
CA TYR A 61 -25.37 3.47 5.71
C TYR A 61 -26.45 2.54 5.16
N LYS A 62 -27.72 2.98 5.14
CA LYS A 62 -28.83 2.19 4.58
C LYS A 62 -28.90 2.23 3.06
N GLY A 63 -28.17 3.15 2.42
CA GLY A 63 -28.26 3.37 0.98
C GLY A 63 -29.51 4.15 0.55
N ASP A 64 -30.14 4.90 1.46
CA ASP A 64 -31.33 5.69 1.15
C ASP A 64 -30.97 7.03 0.51
N LYS A 65 -30.88 7.01 -0.81
CA LYS A 65 -30.55 8.18 -1.62
C LYS A 65 -31.52 9.35 -1.44
N ALA A 66 -32.83 9.09 -1.31
CA ALA A 66 -33.81 10.15 -1.24
C ALA A 66 -33.65 10.98 0.05
N THR A 67 -33.40 10.31 1.18
CA THR A 67 -33.12 11.01 2.43
C THR A 67 -31.76 11.70 2.41
N VAL A 68 -30.73 11.13 1.78
CA VAL A 68 -29.45 11.83 1.57
C VAL A 68 -29.63 13.11 0.74
N GLU A 69 -30.35 13.06 -0.39
CA GLU A 69 -30.59 14.24 -1.24
C GLU A 69 -31.34 15.35 -0.50
N THR A 70 -32.36 14.99 0.29
CA THR A 70 -33.13 15.98 1.08
C THR A 70 -32.31 16.60 2.20
N LEU A 71 -31.39 15.85 2.82
CA LEU A 71 -30.52 16.36 3.88
C LEU A 71 -29.37 17.22 3.34
N LEU A 72 -29.03 17.08 2.05
CA LEU A 72 -28.06 17.89 1.32
C LEU A 72 -28.68 19.18 0.73
N ASP A 73 -29.95 19.51 1.05
CA ASP A 73 -30.60 20.74 0.57
C ASP A 73 -29.81 21.98 1.04
N PRO A 74 -29.37 22.87 0.13
CA PRO A 74 -28.61 24.07 0.47
C PRO A 74 -29.32 25.05 1.43
N LYS A 75 -30.65 24.93 1.60
CA LYS A 75 -31.42 25.78 2.52
C LYS A 75 -31.10 25.53 3.99
N ASP A 76 -30.70 24.31 4.32
CA ASP A 76 -30.30 23.91 5.67
C ASP A 76 -29.20 22.85 5.48
N PRO A 77 -27.92 23.26 5.33
CA PRO A 77 -26.86 22.33 5.00
C PRO A 77 -26.45 21.49 6.22
N VAL A 78 -26.40 20.15 6.04
CA VAL A 78 -25.70 19.26 6.97
C VAL A 78 -24.19 19.37 6.75
N ASP A 79 -23.39 19.14 7.79
CA ASP A 79 -21.95 18.94 7.59
C ASP A 79 -21.73 17.63 6.82
N ILE A 80 -21.29 17.74 5.57
CA ILE A 80 -21.03 16.60 4.67
C ILE A 80 -19.90 15.73 5.21
N ASN A 81 -18.96 16.33 5.93
CA ASN A 81 -17.77 15.66 6.46
C ASN A 81 -17.96 15.21 7.92
N CYS A 82 -19.20 15.18 8.40
CA CYS A 82 -19.48 14.63 9.72
C CYS A 82 -19.05 13.15 9.81
N THR A 83 -18.59 12.76 11.00
CA THR A 83 -18.02 11.44 11.24
C THR A 83 -18.84 10.66 12.25
N ASP A 84 -18.99 9.35 12.03
CA ASP A 84 -19.59 8.44 13.01
C ASP A 84 -18.66 8.24 14.24
N LEU A 85 -19.10 7.45 15.22
CA LEU A 85 -18.31 7.06 16.39
C LEU A 85 -16.99 6.35 16.06
N LEU A 86 -16.89 5.78 14.85
CA LEU A 86 -15.67 5.17 14.31
C LEU A 86 -14.82 6.17 13.51
N GLY A 87 -15.21 7.44 13.48
CA GLY A 87 -14.51 8.50 12.75
C GLY A 87 -14.66 8.41 11.22
N ARG A 88 -15.64 7.65 10.73
CA ARG A 88 -15.90 7.46 9.29
C ARG A 88 -16.86 8.51 8.74
N THR A 89 -16.57 9.03 7.55
CA THR A 89 -17.46 9.98 6.86
C THR A 89 -18.59 9.27 6.09
N ALA A 90 -19.63 10.02 5.72
CA ALA A 90 -20.71 9.49 4.87
C ALA A 90 -20.18 8.92 3.54
N LEU A 91 -19.15 9.55 2.96
CA LEU A 91 -18.53 9.09 1.71
C LEU A 91 -17.82 7.75 1.91
N GLU A 92 -17.05 7.60 2.99
CA GLU A 92 -16.37 6.34 3.32
C GLU A 92 -17.36 5.21 3.56
N ILE A 93 -18.45 5.46 4.29
CA ILE A 93 -19.53 4.47 4.51
C ILE A 93 -20.19 4.07 3.19
N SER A 94 -20.41 5.02 2.29
CA SER A 94 -21.03 4.76 0.99
C SER A 94 -20.12 3.94 0.06
N VAL A 95 -18.80 4.13 0.17
CA VAL A 95 -17.80 3.34 -0.54
C VAL A 95 -17.73 1.92 0.02
N ASP A 96 -17.69 1.76 1.35
CA ASP A 96 -17.68 0.46 2.06
C ASP A 96 -18.91 -0.40 1.70
N ASN A 97 -20.06 0.25 1.52
CA ASN A 97 -21.31 -0.41 1.10
C ASN A 97 -21.47 -0.51 -0.43
N GLU A 98 -20.46 -0.12 -1.22
CA GLU A 98 -20.48 -0.10 -2.69
C GLU A 98 -21.67 0.66 -3.33
N ASN A 99 -22.21 1.67 -2.64
CA ASN A 99 -23.36 2.42 -3.14
C ASN A 99 -22.95 3.55 -4.10
N VAL A 100 -22.86 3.21 -5.38
CA VAL A 100 -22.38 4.10 -6.45
C VAL A 100 -23.19 5.38 -6.55
N GLU A 101 -24.51 5.31 -6.39
CA GLU A 101 -25.39 6.46 -6.55
C GLU A 101 -25.16 7.52 -5.47
N ILE A 102 -25.00 7.09 -4.22
CA ILE A 102 -24.72 8.00 -3.11
C ILE A 102 -23.32 8.60 -3.24
N VAL A 103 -22.32 7.79 -3.64
CA VAL A 103 -20.97 8.28 -3.91
C VAL A 103 -20.99 9.37 -4.99
N GLU A 104 -21.73 9.18 -6.08
CA GLU A 104 -21.86 10.18 -7.13
C GLU A 104 -22.47 11.49 -6.61
N LEU A 105 -23.50 11.40 -5.76
CA LEU A 105 -24.16 12.56 -5.17
C LEU A 105 -23.24 13.32 -4.21
N LEU A 106 -22.51 12.61 -3.35
CA LEU A 106 -21.60 13.21 -2.38
C LEU A 106 -20.40 13.88 -3.07
N LEU A 107 -19.87 13.28 -4.15
CA LEU A 107 -18.78 13.87 -4.94
C LEU A 107 -19.18 15.15 -5.69
N LYS A 108 -20.48 15.41 -5.88
CA LYS A 108 -20.95 16.68 -6.47
C LYS A 108 -20.97 17.83 -5.45
N GLN A 109 -20.88 17.53 -4.15
CA GLN A 109 -20.97 18.55 -3.11
C GLN A 109 -19.63 19.26 -2.88
N PRO A 110 -19.63 20.59 -2.67
CA PRO A 110 -18.40 21.33 -2.44
C PRO A 110 -17.78 20.98 -1.09
N GLY A 111 -16.46 20.85 -1.04
CA GLY A 111 -15.71 20.66 0.21
C GLY A 111 -15.74 19.25 0.78
N VAL A 112 -16.21 18.25 0.03
CA VAL A 112 -16.15 16.83 0.45
C VAL A 112 -14.69 16.35 0.57
N LYS A 113 -14.38 15.68 1.68
CA LYS A 113 -13.08 15.03 1.92
C LYS A 113 -13.04 13.69 1.19
N VAL A 114 -12.15 13.57 0.21
CA VAL A 114 -12.11 12.40 -0.69
C VAL A 114 -10.90 11.48 -0.45
N CYS A 115 -9.89 11.93 0.30
CA CYS A 115 -8.62 11.20 0.39
C CYS A 115 -8.77 9.82 1.05
N ASN A 116 -9.39 9.74 2.23
CA ASN A 116 -9.61 8.46 2.91
C ASN A 116 -10.52 7.54 2.08
N ALA A 117 -11.61 8.07 1.54
CA ALA A 117 -12.54 7.33 0.71
C ALA A 117 -11.84 6.69 -0.51
N LEU A 118 -10.84 7.34 -1.09
CA LEU A 118 -10.03 6.76 -2.15
C LEU A 118 -9.23 5.54 -1.67
N LEU A 119 -8.61 5.59 -0.49
CA LEU A 119 -7.86 4.45 0.05
C LEU A 119 -8.78 3.28 0.37
N TYR A 120 -9.96 3.53 0.93
CA TYR A 120 -11.00 2.51 1.14
C TYR A 120 -11.43 1.88 -0.19
N ALA A 121 -11.73 2.69 -1.21
CA ALA A 121 -12.14 2.18 -2.52
C ALA A 121 -11.06 1.29 -3.17
N ILE A 122 -9.79 1.65 -3.00
CA ILE A 122 -8.66 0.84 -3.48
C ILE A 122 -8.53 -0.44 -2.65
N ARG A 123 -8.68 -0.37 -1.33
CA ARG A 123 -8.62 -1.56 -0.45
C ARG A 123 -9.66 -2.61 -0.82
N GLU A 124 -10.90 -2.18 -1.04
CA GLU A 124 -11.99 -3.07 -1.45
C GLU A 124 -11.89 -3.48 -2.93
N GLY A 125 -11.11 -2.76 -3.74
CA GLY A 125 -10.87 -3.09 -5.15
C GLY A 125 -12.01 -2.68 -6.09
N VAL A 126 -12.84 -1.73 -5.68
CA VAL A 126 -14.04 -1.32 -6.42
C VAL A 126 -13.65 -0.31 -7.50
N PHE A 127 -13.24 -0.82 -8.67
CA PHE A 127 -12.71 -0.01 -9.79
C PHE A 127 -13.58 1.21 -10.13
N LYS A 128 -14.91 1.03 -10.20
CA LYS A 128 -15.83 2.11 -10.59
C LYS A 128 -15.80 3.28 -9.60
N MET A 129 -15.71 2.99 -8.31
CA MET A 129 -15.62 4.02 -7.27
C MET A 129 -14.28 4.74 -7.32
N VAL A 130 -13.20 3.98 -7.50
CA VAL A 130 -11.85 4.54 -7.66
C VAL A 130 -11.81 5.50 -8.85
N GLU A 131 -12.40 5.11 -9.99
CA GLU A 131 -12.52 5.97 -11.18
C GLU A 131 -13.30 7.27 -10.88
N MET A 132 -14.45 7.16 -10.22
CA MET A 132 -15.27 8.32 -9.87
C MET A 132 -14.55 9.28 -8.92
N ILE A 133 -13.87 8.76 -7.90
CA ILE A 133 -13.15 9.57 -6.91
C ILE A 133 -11.92 10.25 -7.55
N ILE A 134 -11.14 9.53 -8.37
CA ILE A 134 -9.95 10.12 -9.04
C ILE A 134 -10.33 11.20 -10.07
N ASN A 135 -11.54 11.15 -10.63
CA ASN A 135 -12.04 12.20 -11.51
C ASN A 135 -12.44 13.49 -10.77
N HIS A 136 -12.48 13.46 -9.44
CA HIS A 136 -12.82 14.64 -8.66
C HIS A 136 -11.74 15.72 -8.81
N HIS A 137 -12.17 16.97 -9.02
CA HIS A 137 -11.30 18.11 -9.36
C HIS A 137 -10.21 18.41 -8.32
N THR A 138 -10.38 17.92 -7.09
CA THR A 138 -9.42 18.11 -6.03
C THR A 138 -8.19 17.21 -6.18
N ILE A 139 -8.31 16.06 -6.85
CA ILE A 139 -7.24 15.07 -6.98
C ILE A 139 -6.34 15.44 -8.16
N THR A 140 -5.04 15.49 -7.91
CA THR A 140 -4.01 15.75 -8.92
C THR A 140 -2.97 14.63 -8.93
N ALA A 141 -2.19 14.54 -10.01
CA ALA A 141 -1.15 13.52 -10.16
C ALA A 141 -0.14 13.52 -8.97
N ASP A 142 0.27 14.70 -8.50
CA ASP A 142 1.20 14.83 -7.37
C ASP A 142 0.60 14.30 -6.06
N THR A 143 -0.70 14.53 -5.86
CA THR A 143 -1.40 14.05 -4.66
C THR A 143 -1.50 12.53 -4.63
N LEU A 144 -1.50 11.83 -5.77
CA LEU A 144 -1.57 10.37 -5.80
C LEU A 144 -0.26 9.67 -5.42
N GLY A 145 0.87 10.40 -5.35
CA GLY A 145 2.20 9.90 -5.01
C GLY A 145 2.76 10.56 -3.73
N ASP A 146 3.92 11.19 -3.84
CA ASP A 146 4.64 11.79 -2.69
C ASP A 146 3.87 12.95 -2.03
N GLY A 147 3.02 13.66 -2.78
CA GLY A 147 2.20 14.75 -2.26
C GLY A 147 1.06 14.29 -1.35
N TRP A 148 0.78 12.98 -1.31
CA TRP A 148 -0.36 12.41 -0.59
C TRP A 148 -0.34 12.72 0.91
N SER A 149 0.79 12.46 1.58
CA SER A 149 0.90 12.64 3.03
C SER A 149 0.59 14.07 3.47
N ARG A 150 1.05 15.06 2.67
CA ARG A 150 0.79 16.48 2.96
C ARG A 150 -0.70 16.79 2.87
N ARG A 151 -1.38 16.21 1.89
CA ARG A 151 -2.81 16.42 1.67
C ARG A 151 -3.67 15.74 2.74
N LEU A 152 -3.35 14.50 3.09
CA LEU A 152 -4.04 13.77 4.16
C LEU A 152 -4.04 14.55 5.48
N VAL A 153 -2.90 15.16 5.85
CA VAL A 153 -2.78 15.97 7.07
C VAL A 153 -3.61 17.26 7.01
N VAL A 154 -3.82 17.84 5.82
CA VAL A 154 -4.68 19.02 5.66
C VAL A 154 -6.17 18.66 5.72
N GLU A 155 -6.56 17.50 5.20
CA GLU A 155 -7.95 17.06 5.19
C GLU A 155 -8.38 16.46 6.54
N ASN A 156 -7.48 15.84 7.32
CA ASN A 156 -7.82 15.14 8.56
C ASN A 156 -6.95 15.61 9.73
N ASP A 157 -7.58 16.18 10.76
CA ASP A 157 -6.86 16.73 11.93
C ASP A 157 -6.18 15.64 12.77
N GLU A 158 -6.78 14.46 12.98
CA GLU A 158 -6.21 13.44 13.90
C GLU A 158 -6.64 11.98 13.60
N ASN A 159 -7.59 11.72 12.68
CA ASN A 159 -8.18 10.39 12.49
C ASN A 159 -7.66 9.68 11.23
N PHE A 160 -6.58 8.90 11.38
CA PHE A 160 -5.96 8.14 10.30
C PHE A 160 -6.17 6.63 10.51
N GLU A 161 -6.95 5.98 9.64
CA GLU A 161 -6.97 4.49 9.58
C GLU A 161 -5.68 3.96 8.90
N TYR A 162 -5.16 4.70 7.92
CA TYR A 162 -3.92 4.37 7.22
C TYR A 162 -2.76 5.22 7.72
N ALA A 163 -1.61 4.58 7.90
CA ALA A 163 -0.38 5.29 8.21
C ALA A 163 -0.04 6.29 7.08
N SER A 164 0.39 7.50 7.46
CA SER A 164 0.56 8.65 6.54
C SER A 164 1.56 8.41 5.40
N ASP A 165 2.31 7.32 5.47
CA ASP A 165 3.31 6.86 4.52
C ASP A 165 2.77 6.05 3.34
N ILE A 166 1.50 5.66 3.37
CA ILE A 166 0.87 4.90 2.29
C ILE A 166 0.08 5.83 1.37
N SER A 167 0.59 6.03 0.15
CA SER A 167 -0.14 6.73 -0.92
C SER A 167 -1.05 5.79 -1.71
N PRO A 168 -2.04 6.31 -2.47
CA PRO A 168 -2.97 5.49 -3.25
C PRO A 168 -2.28 4.55 -4.23
N ILE A 169 -1.21 5.03 -4.88
CA ILE A 169 -0.40 4.22 -5.81
C ILE A 169 0.41 3.14 -5.08
N ILE A 170 0.92 3.44 -3.88
CA ILE A 170 1.62 2.46 -3.04
C ILE A 170 0.64 1.39 -2.57
N LEU A 171 -0.57 1.78 -2.13
CA LEU A 171 -1.60 0.84 -1.68
C LEU A 171 -2.07 -0.08 -2.82
N ALA A 172 -2.37 0.48 -4.00
CA ALA A 172 -2.77 -0.30 -5.17
C ALA A 172 -1.68 -1.32 -5.58
N ALA A 173 -0.41 -0.91 -5.49
CA ALA A 173 0.72 -1.80 -5.74
C ALA A 173 0.87 -2.88 -4.65
N HIS A 174 0.68 -2.55 -3.37
CA HIS A 174 0.71 -3.54 -2.26
C HIS A 174 -0.37 -4.61 -2.42
N LEU A 175 -1.56 -4.21 -2.87
CA LEU A 175 -2.69 -5.11 -3.12
C LEU A 175 -2.59 -5.85 -4.47
N ASN A 176 -1.60 -5.49 -5.29
CA ASN A 176 -1.35 -6.09 -6.61
C ASN A 176 -2.60 -6.05 -7.53
N GLN A 177 -3.35 -4.95 -7.48
CA GLN A 177 -4.55 -4.71 -8.30
C GLN A 177 -4.15 -4.08 -9.64
N PHE A 178 -4.17 -4.86 -10.71
CA PHE A 178 -3.63 -4.43 -12.01
C PHE A 178 -4.44 -3.29 -12.64
N GLU A 179 -5.77 -3.39 -12.63
CA GLU A 179 -6.69 -2.45 -13.28
C GLU A 179 -6.66 -1.08 -12.59
N ILE A 180 -6.71 -1.08 -11.26
CA ILE A 180 -6.65 0.14 -10.45
C ILE A 180 -5.26 0.78 -10.57
N LEU A 181 -4.19 -0.01 -10.56
CA LEU A 181 -2.84 0.50 -10.71
C LEU A 181 -2.63 1.12 -12.10
N GLN A 182 -3.14 0.48 -13.16
CA GLN A 182 -3.11 1.02 -14.51
C GLN A 182 -3.88 2.35 -14.61
N LEU A 183 -5.05 2.45 -13.97
CA LEU A 183 -5.80 3.69 -13.90
C LEU A 183 -4.99 4.80 -13.21
N LEU A 184 -4.37 4.53 -12.07
CA LEU A 184 -3.53 5.50 -11.35
C LEU A 184 -2.32 5.95 -12.19
N LEU A 185 -1.65 5.00 -12.85
CA LEU A 185 -0.54 5.30 -13.76
C LEU A 185 -0.98 6.17 -14.95
N SER A 186 -2.17 5.91 -15.52
CA SER A 186 -2.73 6.72 -16.61
C SER A 186 -2.98 8.18 -16.21
N ARG A 187 -3.16 8.45 -14.90
CA ARG A 187 -3.30 9.79 -14.33
C ARG A 187 -1.97 10.43 -13.93
N GLY A 188 -0.85 9.81 -14.27
CA GLY A 188 0.49 10.36 -14.04
C GLY A 188 0.98 10.19 -12.60
N ALA A 189 0.38 9.31 -11.80
CA ALA A 189 0.90 8.98 -10.48
C ALA A 189 2.23 8.22 -10.61
N VAL A 190 3.22 8.59 -9.80
CA VAL A 190 4.58 8.02 -9.85
C VAL A 190 5.06 7.68 -8.44
N ILE A 191 5.72 6.54 -8.30
CA ILE A 191 6.45 6.16 -7.08
C ILE A 191 7.93 6.55 -7.26
N LYS A 192 8.43 7.45 -6.41
CA LYS A 192 9.86 7.79 -6.41
C LYS A 192 10.67 6.71 -5.71
N ARG A 193 11.85 6.39 -6.26
CA ARG A 193 12.76 5.44 -5.62
C ARG A 193 13.33 6.03 -4.33
N PRO A 194 13.36 5.26 -3.22
CA PRO A 194 13.98 5.72 -1.98
C PRO A 194 15.47 6.00 -2.16
N HIS A 195 15.98 6.97 -1.40
CA HIS A 195 17.41 7.21 -1.32
C HIS A 195 18.13 6.08 -0.57
N SER A 196 19.44 5.96 -0.81
CA SER A 196 20.30 5.05 -0.06
C SER A 196 20.30 5.37 1.44
N LEU A 197 20.47 4.34 2.28
CA LEU A 197 20.65 4.45 3.73
C LEU A 197 21.65 5.52 4.19
N SER A 198 22.75 5.66 3.45
CA SER A 198 23.85 6.60 3.73
C SER A 198 23.62 8.00 3.13
N CYS A 199 22.43 8.31 2.65
CA CYS A 199 22.16 9.61 2.03
C CYS A 199 22.22 10.73 3.08
N SER A 200 22.90 11.82 2.73
CA SER A 200 23.05 13.02 3.57
C SER A 200 22.34 14.24 2.99
N CYS A 201 21.35 14.04 2.11
CA CYS A 201 20.57 15.16 1.59
C CYS A 201 19.71 15.78 2.70
N ARG A 202 19.34 17.05 2.52
CA ARG A 202 18.56 17.83 3.48
C ARG A 202 17.23 17.14 3.83
N ASN A 203 16.47 16.67 2.84
CA ASN A 203 15.18 16.01 3.07
C ASN A 203 15.31 14.73 3.91
N CYS A 204 16.26 13.85 3.58
CA CYS A 204 16.49 12.63 4.37
C CYS A 204 17.05 12.94 5.76
N TYR A 205 17.79 14.04 5.93
CA TYR A 205 18.25 14.48 7.25
C TYR A 205 17.08 14.98 8.10
N GLU A 206 16.22 15.85 7.54
CA GLU A 206 15.01 16.36 8.19
C GLU A 206 14.02 15.23 8.54
N ASP A 207 13.74 14.31 7.62
CA ASP A 207 12.86 13.16 7.89
C ASP A 207 13.36 12.28 9.04
N ARG A 208 14.68 12.04 9.12
CA ARG A 208 15.28 11.25 10.21
C ARG A 208 15.23 11.95 11.56
N LEU A 209 15.34 13.29 11.58
CA LEU A 209 15.25 14.08 12.80
C LEU A 209 13.81 14.19 13.31
N ASN A 210 12.85 14.31 12.39
CA ASN A 210 11.44 14.43 12.73
C ASN A 210 10.88 13.10 13.25
N ASP A 211 10.99 12.03 12.46
CA ASP A 211 10.51 10.70 12.84
C ASP A 211 11.30 9.61 12.10
N SER A 212 12.26 9.02 12.79
CA SER A 212 13.12 7.97 12.25
C SER A 212 12.35 6.69 11.92
N LEU A 213 11.33 6.36 12.70
CA LEU A 213 10.49 5.19 12.46
C LEU A 213 9.64 5.41 11.21
N GLN A 214 8.95 6.55 11.10
CA GLN A 214 8.15 6.85 9.92
C GLN A 214 9.01 6.94 8.66
N HIS A 215 10.24 7.46 8.75
CA HIS A 215 11.17 7.49 7.63
C HIS A 215 11.59 6.07 7.16
N SER A 216 11.77 5.12 8.08
CA SER A 216 12.07 3.73 7.74
C SER A 216 10.84 2.97 7.23
N LEU A 217 9.66 3.21 7.81
CA LEU A 217 8.37 2.66 7.34
C LEU A 217 8.04 3.11 5.90
N ARG A 218 8.17 4.42 5.61
CA ARG A 218 8.01 4.96 4.24
C ARG A 218 8.87 4.22 3.23
N ARG A 219 10.12 3.93 3.60
CA ARG A 219 11.09 3.27 2.73
C ARG A 219 10.72 1.83 2.44
N ILE A 220 10.44 1.02 3.47
CA ILE A 220 10.03 -0.37 3.26
C ILE A 220 8.70 -0.45 2.50
N ASN A 221 7.74 0.43 2.78
CA ASN A 221 6.47 0.49 2.06
C ASN A 221 6.66 0.90 0.60
N THR A 222 7.58 1.82 0.32
CA THR A 222 7.94 2.17 -1.07
C THR A 222 8.59 0.98 -1.78
N TYR A 223 9.54 0.28 -1.15
CA TYR A 223 10.17 -0.91 -1.72
C TYR A 223 9.17 -2.05 -1.95
N ARG A 224 8.22 -2.24 -1.04
CA ARG A 224 7.13 -3.21 -1.19
C ARG A 224 6.28 -2.91 -2.41
N ALA A 225 5.97 -1.64 -2.68
CA ALA A 225 5.25 -1.24 -3.89
C ALA A 225 6.08 -1.47 -5.16
N LEU A 226 7.35 -1.10 -5.15
CA LEU A 226 8.28 -1.31 -6.29
C LEU A 226 8.51 -2.79 -6.61
N ALA A 227 8.46 -3.65 -5.59
CA ALA A 227 8.62 -5.10 -5.70
C ALA A 227 7.35 -5.84 -6.14
N SER A 228 6.21 -5.15 -6.23
CA SER A 228 4.95 -5.79 -6.63
C SER A 228 4.99 -6.24 -8.10
N PRO A 229 4.49 -7.45 -8.43
CA PRO A 229 4.40 -7.94 -9.79
C PRO A 229 3.66 -6.98 -10.75
N ALA A 230 2.54 -6.40 -10.29
CA ALA A 230 1.77 -5.43 -11.06
C ALA A 230 2.60 -4.19 -11.41
N TRP A 231 3.33 -3.65 -10.44
CA TRP A 231 4.20 -2.50 -10.68
C TRP A 231 5.30 -2.79 -11.70
N ILE A 232 6.03 -3.89 -11.51
CA ILE A 232 7.13 -4.27 -12.40
C ILE A 232 6.60 -4.50 -13.82
N SER A 233 5.42 -5.12 -13.97
CA SER A 233 4.81 -5.43 -15.26
C SER A 233 4.45 -4.18 -16.07
N PHE A 234 3.93 -3.13 -15.44
CA PHE A 234 3.52 -1.92 -16.16
C PHE A 234 4.65 -0.89 -16.36
N THR A 235 5.60 -0.82 -15.43
CA THR A 235 6.61 0.26 -15.42
C THR A 235 7.96 -0.15 -16.02
N SER A 236 8.25 -1.45 -16.10
CA SER A 236 9.55 -1.93 -16.59
C SER A 236 9.51 -2.27 -18.06
N SER A 237 10.49 -1.79 -18.82
CA SER A 237 10.75 -2.27 -20.19
C SER A 237 11.24 -3.72 -20.23
N ASP A 238 11.88 -4.17 -19.15
CA ASP A 238 12.37 -5.53 -18.97
C ASP A 238 12.06 -6.05 -17.56
N PRO A 239 10.87 -6.64 -17.35
CA PRO A 239 10.41 -7.12 -16.05
C PRO A 239 11.35 -8.13 -15.39
N VAL A 240 11.98 -9.03 -16.15
CA VAL A 240 12.89 -10.06 -15.61
C VAL A 240 14.16 -9.42 -15.06
N LEU A 241 14.77 -8.50 -15.83
CA LEU A 241 15.98 -7.82 -15.38
C LEU A 241 15.70 -6.91 -14.19
N THR A 242 14.58 -6.17 -14.21
CA THR A 242 14.18 -5.33 -13.08
C THR A 242 13.97 -6.17 -11.83
N ALA A 243 13.27 -7.30 -11.93
CA ALA A 243 13.04 -8.20 -10.81
C ALA A 243 14.37 -8.74 -10.22
N PHE A 244 15.34 -9.11 -11.06
CA PHE A 244 16.65 -9.55 -10.56
C PHE A 244 17.43 -8.42 -9.87
N LYS A 245 17.51 -7.24 -10.48
CA LYS A 245 18.19 -6.08 -9.87
C LYS A 245 17.57 -5.72 -8.53
N LEU A 246 16.24 -5.67 -8.47
CA LEU A 246 15.50 -5.33 -7.26
C LEU A 246 15.66 -6.41 -6.19
N SER A 247 15.62 -7.69 -6.56
CA SER A 247 15.84 -8.80 -5.61
C SER A 247 17.21 -8.70 -4.92
N TRP A 248 18.25 -8.34 -5.66
CA TRP A 248 19.60 -8.16 -5.12
C TRP A 248 19.70 -6.92 -4.22
N GLU A 249 19.09 -5.82 -4.64
CA GLU A 249 19.03 -4.58 -3.87
C GLU A 249 18.33 -4.81 -2.51
N LEU A 250 17.16 -5.45 -2.52
CA LEU A 250 16.41 -5.80 -1.31
C LEU A 250 17.17 -6.77 -0.41
N GLN A 251 17.84 -7.77 -1.00
CA GLN A 251 18.67 -8.70 -0.23
C GLN A 251 19.84 -7.96 0.45
N LYS A 252 20.48 -7.01 -0.22
CA LYS A 252 21.52 -6.17 0.39
C LYS A 252 20.96 -5.33 1.53
N LEU A 253 19.79 -4.70 1.34
CA LEU A 253 19.12 -3.90 2.38
C LEU A 253 18.76 -4.73 3.61
N SER A 254 18.37 -6.00 3.44
CA SER A 254 18.06 -6.90 4.55
C SER A 254 19.26 -7.13 5.51
N TYR A 255 20.50 -7.00 5.03
CA TYR A 255 21.70 -7.09 5.88
C TYR A 255 22.07 -5.76 6.53
N GLN A 256 21.52 -4.64 6.04
CA GLN A 256 21.84 -3.28 6.51
C GLN A 256 20.80 -2.74 7.51
N GLU A 257 19.51 -2.99 7.26
CA GLU A 257 18.40 -2.68 8.19
C GLU A 257 17.95 -3.97 8.89
N CYS A 258 18.39 -4.15 10.13
CA CYS A 258 18.10 -5.37 10.89
C CYS A 258 16.65 -5.45 11.34
N GLU A 259 16.01 -4.30 11.56
CA GLU A 259 14.65 -4.15 12.10
C GLU A 259 13.59 -4.71 11.14
N PHE A 260 13.79 -4.55 9.82
CA PHE A 260 12.87 -5.01 8.78
C PHE A 260 13.49 -6.11 7.89
N LYS A 261 14.50 -6.81 8.41
CA LYS A 261 15.26 -7.82 7.66
C LYS A 261 14.37 -8.87 7.00
N GLU A 262 13.40 -9.41 7.72
CA GLU A 262 12.49 -10.46 7.22
C GLU A 262 11.63 -9.94 6.07
N LEU A 263 11.07 -8.74 6.20
CA LEU A 263 10.27 -8.10 5.14
C LEU A 263 11.09 -7.88 3.86
N TYR A 264 12.31 -7.35 3.96
CA TYR A 264 13.18 -7.19 2.79
C TYR A 264 13.52 -8.51 2.12
N TRP A 265 13.75 -9.55 2.93
CA TRP A 265 14.01 -10.90 2.42
C TRP A 265 12.81 -11.47 1.67
N GLU A 266 11.60 -11.34 2.23
CA GLU A 266 10.35 -11.78 1.59
C GLU A 266 10.11 -11.06 0.26
N LEU A 267 10.32 -9.75 0.21
CA LEU A 267 10.19 -8.97 -1.03
C LEU A 267 11.23 -9.38 -2.08
N SER A 268 12.45 -9.71 -1.65
CA SER A 268 13.49 -10.24 -2.54
C SER A 268 13.06 -11.57 -3.15
N GLU A 269 12.51 -12.48 -2.34
CA GLU A 269 12.02 -13.78 -2.81
C GLU A 269 10.80 -13.63 -3.73
N GLN A 270 9.90 -12.69 -3.43
CA GLN A 270 8.77 -12.34 -4.31
C GLN A 270 9.25 -11.92 -5.70
N CYS A 271 10.28 -11.06 -5.79
CA CYS A 271 10.86 -10.65 -7.07
C CYS A 271 11.47 -11.83 -7.82
N LYS A 272 12.20 -12.72 -7.13
CA LYS A 272 12.79 -13.93 -7.73
C LYS A 272 11.69 -14.86 -8.26
N LYS A 273 10.64 -15.08 -7.47
CA LYS A 273 9.48 -15.88 -7.86
C LYS A 273 8.77 -15.30 -9.07
N PHE A 274 8.50 -13.99 -9.08
CA PHE A 274 7.90 -13.31 -10.24
C PHE A 274 8.71 -13.51 -11.53
N ALA A 275 10.03 -13.38 -11.47
CA ALA A 275 10.89 -13.65 -12.63
C ALA A 275 10.81 -15.11 -13.10
N CYS A 276 10.76 -16.07 -12.16
CA CYS A 276 10.59 -17.49 -12.48
C CYS A 276 9.22 -17.78 -13.09
N ASP A 277 8.16 -17.17 -12.54
CA ASP A 277 6.79 -17.32 -13.01
C ASP A 277 6.67 -16.76 -14.44
N LEU A 278 7.28 -15.61 -14.75
CA LEU A 278 7.30 -15.05 -16.10
C LEU A 278 8.01 -15.98 -17.09
N LEU A 279 9.18 -16.51 -16.73
CA LEU A 279 9.91 -17.48 -17.56
C LEU A 279 9.13 -18.78 -17.76
N SER A 280 8.31 -19.19 -16.78
CA SER A 280 7.47 -20.38 -16.89
C SER A 280 6.31 -20.23 -17.89
N GLN A 281 5.94 -18.99 -18.23
CA GLN A 281 4.90 -18.71 -19.23
C GLN A 281 5.42 -18.78 -20.68
N CYS A 282 6.74 -18.85 -20.89
CA CYS A 282 7.31 -19.04 -22.22
C CYS A 282 6.91 -20.41 -22.80
N ARG A 283 6.36 -20.42 -24.00
CA ARG A 283 5.81 -21.63 -24.66
C ARG A 283 6.78 -22.26 -25.65
N SER A 284 7.75 -21.50 -26.13
CA SER A 284 8.74 -21.94 -27.11
C SER A 284 10.17 -21.80 -26.58
N SER A 285 11.08 -22.64 -27.08
CA SER A 285 12.52 -22.50 -26.79
C SER A 285 13.08 -21.17 -27.28
N GLU A 286 12.52 -20.62 -28.37
CA GLU A 286 12.89 -19.32 -28.92
C GLU A 286 12.55 -18.18 -27.95
N GLU A 287 11.37 -18.17 -27.34
CA GLU A 287 10.98 -17.20 -26.31
C GLU A 287 11.93 -17.26 -25.09
N VAL A 288 12.23 -18.46 -24.62
CA VAL A 288 13.15 -18.64 -23.48
C VAL A 288 14.55 -18.13 -23.83
N ILE A 289 15.06 -18.46 -25.02
CA ILE A 289 16.36 -17.99 -25.50
C ILE A 289 16.36 -16.47 -25.66
N ALA A 290 15.31 -15.89 -26.24
CA ALA A 290 15.17 -14.45 -26.42
C ALA A 290 15.18 -13.72 -25.08
N VAL A 291 14.46 -14.22 -24.07
CA VAL A 291 14.50 -13.64 -22.73
C VAL A 291 15.87 -13.80 -22.10
N LEU A 292 16.51 -14.98 -22.17
CA LEU A 292 17.77 -15.26 -21.46
C LEU A 292 19.02 -14.63 -22.11
N ASN A 293 19.00 -14.42 -23.42
CA ASN A 293 20.12 -13.88 -24.19
C ASN A 293 19.95 -12.41 -24.58
N LYS A 294 18.85 -11.74 -24.17
CA LYS A 294 18.74 -10.30 -24.37
C LYS A 294 19.79 -9.59 -23.52
N ASP A 295 20.86 -9.18 -24.20
CA ASP A 295 21.97 -8.40 -23.66
C ASP A 295 21.48 -7.02 -23.22
N VAL A 296 22.26 -6.38 -22.34
CA VAL A 296 21.97 -5.03 -21.82
C VAL A 296 22.30 -3.96 -22.89
N SER A 297 22.96 -4.34 -23.98
CA SER A 297 23.34 -3.50 -25.12
C SER A 297 22.48 -3.84 -26.35
N ASP A 298 21.93 -2.81 -27.00
CA ASP A 298 21.12 -2.85 -28.23
C ASP A 298 21.91 -3.30 -29.49
N ASP A 299 22.92 -4.15 -29.35
CA ASP A 299 23.64 -4.68 -30.51
C ASP A 299 22.82 -5.78 -31.19
N PRO A 300 22.67 -5.76 -32.53
CA PRO A 300 21.90 -6.76 -33.25
C PRO A 300 22.51 -8.15 -33.06
N ILE A 301 21.75 -9.02 -32.40
CA ILE A 301 22.13 -10.42 -32.15
C ILE A 301 22.18 -11.16 -33.49
N ASP A 302 23.37 -11.67 -33.84
CA ASP A 302 23.56 -12.60 -34.95
C ASP A 302 22.91 -13.95 -34.60
N ILE A 303 21.72 -14.19 -35.16
CA ILE A 303 20.82 -15.31 -34.88
C ILE A 303 21.50 -16.67 -35.17
N TRP A 304 22.58 -16.69 -35.96
CA TRP A 304 23.30 -17.91 -36.35
C TRP A 304 24.55 -18.21 -35.50
N SER A 305 24.95 -17.31 -34.59
CA SER A 305 26.04 -17.57 -33.66
C SER A 305 25.56 -18.51 -32.56
N SER A 306 25.91 -19.79 -32.68
CA SER A 306 25.64 -20.88 -31.73
C SER A 306 26.30 -20.71 -30.35
N LYS A 307 26.68 -19.49 -29.94
CA LYS A 307 27.12 -19.16 -28.60
C LYS A 307 25.96 -18.52 -27.84
N LEU A 308 25.19 -19.33 -27.10
CA LEU A 308 24.29 -18.81 -26.08
C LEU A 308 25.12 -18.01 -25.07
N SER A 309 25.10 -16.68 -25.16
CA SER A 309 25.74 -15.76 -24.21
C SER A 309 25.24 -15.99 -22.77
N LEU A 310 24.01 -16.50 -22.62
CA LEU A 310 23.35 -16.82 -21.34
C LEU A 310 23.54 -15.68 -20.32
N ALA A 311 23.60 -14.43 -20.80
CA ALA A 311 24.02 -13.28 -20.00
C ALA A 311 23.14 -13.12 -18.76
N ARG A 312 21.84 -13.35 -18.89
CA ARG A 312 20.89 -13.30 -17.76
C ARG A 312 20.98 -14.48 -16.84
N LEU A 313 21.35 -15.66 -17.33
CA LEU A 313 21.57 -16.84 -16.49
C LEU A 313 22.86 -16.68 -15.67
N ARG A 314 23.90 -16.11 -16.27
CA ARG A 314 25.14 -15.72 -15.55
C ARG A 314 24.86 -14.63 -14.53
N LEU A 315 24.01 -13.66 -14.87
CA LEU A 315 23.55 -12.60 -13.96
C LEU A 315 22.69 -13.16 -12.81
N ALA A 316 21.79 -14.10 -13.09
CA ALA A 316 20.98 -14.80 -12.10
C ALA A 316 21.83 -15.68 -11.17
N LEU A 317 22.88 -16.32 -11.69
CA LEU A 317 23.88 -17.03 -10.88
C LEU A 317 24.71 -16.07 -10.03
N LYS A 318 25.08 -14.91 -10.57
CA LYS A 318 25.80 -13.84 -9.86
C LYS A 318 24.96 -13.22 -8.74
N TYR A 319 23.65 -13.12 -8.95
CA TYR A 319 22.68 -12.66 -7.95
C TYR A 319 22.18 -13.78 -7.01
N GLU A 320 22.80 -14.96 -7.07
CA GLU A 320 22.47 -16.12 -6.24
C GLU A 320 20.97 -16.48 -6.23
N ILE A 321 20.43 -16.89 -7.37
CA ILE A 321 19.39 -17.95 -7.37
C ILE A 321 20.09 -19.28 -7.03
N LYS A 322 20.71 -19.40 -5.84
CA LYS A 322 21.41 -20.62 -5.43
C LYS A 322 20.49 -21.74 -4.95
N GLN A 323 19.19 -21.52 -4.82
CA GLN A 323 18.34 -22.49 -4.10
C GLN A 323 17.45 -23.39 -4.95
N ASN A 324 16.99 -22.99 -6.16
CA ASN A 324 15.88 -23.72 -6.81
C ASN A 324 16.06 -24.17 -8.27
N LEU A 325 17.15 -23.82 -8.95
CA LEU A 325 17.43 -24.36 -10.31
C LEU A 325 17.94 -25.81 -10.30
N PHE A 326 18.34 -26.33 -9.13
CA PHE A 326 18.88 -27.69 -9.00
C PHE A 326 17.81 -28.78 -8.79
N ASN A 327 16.60 -28.44 -8.32
CA ASN A 327 15.60 -29.43 -7.90
C ASN A 327 14.58 -29.83 -8.99
N ARG A 328 14.47 -29.08 -10.09
CA ARG A 328 13.51 -29.40 -11.18
C ARG A 328 14.14 -30.17 -12.35
N ASN A 329 15.45 -30.08 -12.54
CA ASN A 329 16.15 -30.80 -13.61
C ASN A 329 16.68 -32.18 -13.16
N ARG A 330 16.91 -32.39 -11.85
CA ARG A 330 17.36 -33.68 -11.32
C ARG A 330 16.29 -34.78 -11.36
N SER A 331 15.01 -34.40 -11.27
CA SER A 331 13.87 -35.34 -11.34
C SER A 331 13.52 -35.80 -12.77
N ARG A 332 14.07 -35.14 -13.81
CA ARG A 332 13.99 -35.62 -15.20
C ARG A 332 15.12 -36.60 -15.55
N ASP A 333 16.29 -36.45 -14.95
CA ASP A 333 17.43 -37.36 -15.21
C ASP A 333 17.31 -38.72 -14.47
N GLU A 334 16.57 -38.79 -13.36
CA GLU A 334 16.31 -40.07 -12.65
C GLU A 334 15.21 -40.93 -13.30
N ARG A 335 14.35 -40.36 -14.15
CA ARG A 335 13.38 -41.15 -14.96
C ARG A 335 13.95 -41.69 -16.26
N SER A 336 15.15 -41.25 -16.66
CA SER A 336 15.83 -41.71 -17.87
C SER A 336 16.86 -42.83 -17.59
N ARG A 337 16.91 -43.33 -16.34
CA ARG A 337 17.75 -44.46 -15.89
C ARG A 337 16.95 -45.57 -15.19
N LYS A 338 15.71 -45.82 -15.65
CA LYS A 338 14.99 -47.06 -15.34
C LYS A 338 14.58 -47.76 -16.62
#